data_AF-A0A3C1GJX6-F1
#
_entry.id   AF-A0A3C1GJX6-F1
#
_cell.length_a   1.000
_cell.length_b   1.000
_cell.length_c   1.000
_cell.angle_alpha   90.00
_cell.angle_beta   90.00
_cell.angle_gamma   90.00
#
_symmetry.space_group_name_H-M   'P 1'
#
loop_
_entity.id
_entity.type
_entity.pdbx_description
1 polymer ?
#
loop_
_entity_poly.entity_id
_entity_poly.type
_entity_poly.pdbx_seq_one_letter_code
_entity_poly.pdbx_strand_id
1 'polypeptide(L)'
;VYGFASAYLMTGEERFLEGAEIGTEYLREHVRFYDNDEDLVYWYHGLQVSGEREQKLLTSEFGDDYDSLPMYEQIYALAGPTQTYRVTGDPRIMFDIEKTIDLFEKYYKDDEKGGYFSHIDPITLDPRSNTLDKGNNRAKKNWNSVGDHAPAYLINLWLATGEEKYADFLEYTFDTIEQHFQDYDNSPFVQERFFEDWSHDKSWGWQQDNAVVGHNLKIAWNLMRMNSLRPKDEYVAFARKIAGLMPEAGSDRQRGGWYDVVARTLAPGEEYYRFTWHDRKAWWQQEQAILAYMILKGVLKDDEYLLHAREAAAFYNAHFLDRDDGAVYFNVMANGLPYLLGNERFKGSHSMSGYHSTELCYLSAVYTNLLINKVPMNFYFKPKPGGFKDNILRVSPDILPKGSVRLTAVEIDGKPYDNFNADELYVKLPAADRDLKVKVTITPV
;
A
#
# COMPACT_ATOMS: atom_id res chain seq x y z
N VAL A 1 -9.84 -2.47 9.22
CA VAL A 1 -10.30 -3.55 8.32
C VAL A 1 -9.15 -4.39 7.77
N TYR A 2 -8.21 -3.83 6.99
CA TYR A 2 -7.11 -4.60 6.37
C TYR A 2 -6.39 -5.54 7.35
N GLY A 3 -5.92 -5.03 8.49
CA GLY A 3 -5.18 -5.82 9.47
C GLY A 3 -5.96 -7.01 10.03
N PHE A 4 -7.30 -6.88 10.17
CA PHE A 4 -8.16 -7.97 10.60
C PHE A 4 -8.30 -9.04 9.50
N ALA A 5 -8.51 -8.65 8.25
CA ALA A 5 -8.57 -9.59 7.13
C ALA A 5 -7.24 -10.33 6.93
N SER A 6 -6.11 -9.62 7.00
CA SER A 6 -4.76 -10.21 6.93
C SER A 6 -4.44 -11.11 8.12
N ALA A 7 -4.90 -10.77 9.32
CA ALA A 7 -4.76 -11.65 10.48
C ALA A 7 -5.55 -12.94 10.31
N TYR A 8 -6.79 -12.89 9.80
CA TYR A 8 -7.52 -14.11 9.44
C TYR A 8 -6.77 -14.92 8.38
N LEU A 9 -6.33 -14.28 7.30
CA LEU A 9 -5.55 -14.93 6.24
C LEU A 9 -4.35 -15.73 6.77
N MET A 10 -3.69 -15.22 7.82
CA MET A 10 -2.51 -15.83 8.43
C MET A 10 -2.80 -16.87 9.50
N THR A 11 -3.97 -16.83 10.15
CA THR A 11 -4.23 -17.59 11.38
C THR A 11 -5.45 -18.51 11.33
N GLY A 12 -6.42 -18.20 10.47
CA GLY A 12 -7.73 -18.86 10.43
C GLY A 12 -8.65 -18.51 11.60
N GLU A 13 -8.28 -17.56 12.45
CA GLU A 13 -9.06 -17.17 13.64
C GLU A 13 -10.28 -16.31 13.28
N GLU A 14 -11.48 -16.89 13.43
CA GLU A 14 -12.75 -16.31 12.97
C GLU A 14 -13.03 -14.89 13.49
N ARG A 15 -12.61 -14.58 14.73
CA ARG A 15 -12.80 -13.24 15.32
C ARG A 15 -12.18 -12.12 14.49
N PHE A 16 -11.09 -12.42 13.77
CA PHE A 16 -10.46 -11.44 12.90
C PHE A 16 -11.27 -11.25 11.63
N LEU A 17 -11.82 -12.31 11.05
CA LEU A 17 -12.68 -12.15 9.88
C LEU A 17 -13.97 -11.41 10.22
N GLU A 18 -14.59 -11.72 11.37
CA GLU A 18 -15.76 -11.00 11.87
C GLU A 18 -15.47 -9.49 11.98
N GLY A 19 -14.33 -9.11 12.57
CA GLY A 19 -13.92 -7.70 12.65
C GLY A 19 -13.67 -7.06 11.27
N ALA A 20 -13.19 -7.82 10.29
CA ALA A 20 -13.01 -7.34 8.92
C ALA A 20 -14.34 -7.15 8.20
N GLU A 21 -15.28 -8.10 8.31
CA GLU A 21 -16.60 -8.04 7.68
C GLU A 21 -17.45 -6.92 8.30
N ILE A 22 -17.53 -6.84 9.63
CA ILE A 22 -18.26 -5.75 10.32
C ILE A 22 -17.68 -4.39 9.97
N GLY A 23 -16.36 -4.25 9.99
CA GLY A 23 -15.72 -2.98 9.63
C GLY A 23 -15.92 -2.61 8.15
N THR A 24 -15.97 -3.61 7.25
CA THR A 24 -16.27 -3.37 5.84
C THR A 24 -17.72 -2.93 5.66
N GLU A 25 -18.67 -3.59 6.32
CA GLU A 25 -20.08 -3.18 6.27
C GLU A 25 -20.28 -1.77 6.84
N TYR A 26 -19.61 -1.44 7.94
CA TYR A 26 -19.65 -0.09 8.52
C TYR A 26 -19.19 0.99 7.51
N LEU A 27 -18.09 0.75 6.80
CA LEU A 27 -17.64 1.66 5.75
C LEU A 27 -18.68 1.77 4.62
N ARG A 28 -19.27 0.65 4.20
CA ARG A 28 -20.25 0.60 3.10
C ARG A 28 -21.59 1.27 3.43
N GLU A 29 -22.02 1.19 4.69
CA GLU A 29 -23.28 1.77 5.17
C GLU A 29 -23.13 3.26 5.47
N HIS A 30 -22.02 3.66 6.10
CA HIS A 30 -21.91 5.00 6.68
C HIS A 30 -20.99 5.94 5.88
N VAL A 31 -19.90 5.43 5.31
CA VAL A 31 -18.84 6.25 4.69
C VAL A 31 -18.91 6.25 3.16
N ARG A 32 -19.42 5.18 2.55
CA ARG A 32 -19.61 5.07 1.11
C ARG A 32 -20.70 6.01 0.62
N PHE A 33 -20.45 6.70 -0.48
CA PHE A 33 -21.45 7.37 -1.30
C PHE A 33 -21.53 6.67 -2.65
N TYR A 34 -22.75 6.30 -3.04
CA TYR A 34 -23.03 5.77 -4.37
C TYR A 34 -23.84 6.80 -5.14
N ASP A 35 -23.24 7.35 -6.18
CA ASP A 35 -23.91 8.24 -7.11
C ASP A 35 -24.65 7.39 -8.14
N ASN A 36 -25.99 7.42 -8.10
CA ASN A 36 -26.80 6.63 -9.05
C ASN A 36 -26.83 7.26 -10.45
N ASP A 37 -26.63 8.57 -10.55
CA ASP A 37 -26.72 9.28 -11.83
C ASP A 37 -25.42 9.09 -12.62
N GLU A 38 -24.28 9.14 -11.93
CA GLU A 38 -22.96 8.92 -12.51
C GLU A 38 -22.49 7.46 -12.46
N ASP A 39 -23.24 6.59 -11.79
CA ASP A 39 -22.99 5.15 -11.60
C ASP A 39 -21.57 4.86 -11.05
N LEU A 40 -21.18 5.59 -9.99
CA LEU A 40 -19.84 5.54 -9.38
C LEU A 40 -19.88 5.59 -7.85
N VAL A 41 -18.76 5.22 -7.22
CA VAL A 41 -18.60 5.24 -5.76
C VAL A 41 -17.42 6.12 -5.37
N TYR A 42 -17.66 7.05 -4.45
CA TYR A 42 -16.62 7.72 -3.68
C TYR A 42 -16.91 7.62 -2.17
N TRP A 43 -15.91 7.92 -1.37
CA TRP A 43 -15.89 7.71 0.08
C TRP A 43 -15.74 9.06 0.78
N TYR A 44 -16.62 9.33 1.74
CA TYR A 44 -16.48 10.50 2.60
C TYR A 44 -15.20 10.39 3.43
N HIS A 45 -14.54 11.52 3.69
CA HIS A 45 -13.35 11.57 4.53
C HIS A 45 -13.61 10.99 5.92
N GLY A 46 -14.74 11.37 6.53
CA GLY A 46 -15.04 10.97 7.89
C GLY A 46 -16.51 11.18 8.28
N LEU A 47 -16.79 10.83 9.53
CA LEU A 47 -18.10 10.95 10.15
C LEU A 47 -17.95 11.67 11.48
N GLN A 48 -18.80 12.67 11.70
CA GLN A 48 -19.00 13.24 13.03
C GLN A 48 -20.27 12.67 13.62
N VAL A 49 -20.14 11.93 14.71
CA VAL A 49 -21.27 11.30 15.42
C VAL A 49 -21.64 12.13 16.64
N SER A 50 -22.91 12.55 16.72
CA SER A 50 -23.46 13.29 17.86
C SER A 50 -24.78 12.67 18.30
N GLY A 51 -24.72 11.83 19.33
CA GLY A 51 -25.85 11.01 19.75
C GLY A 51 -26.23 10.02 18.66
N GLU A 52 -27.48 10.09 18.19
CA GLU A 52 -28.02 9.27 17.09
C GLU A 52 -27.82 9.90 15.70
N ARG A 53 -27.18 11.08 15.61
CA ARG A 53 -26.97 11.77 14.34
C ARG A 53 -25.56 11.55 13.82
N GLU A 54 -25.48 11.29 12.53
CA GLU A 54 -24.22 11.21 11.80
C GLU A 54 -24.16 12.35 10.78
N GLN A 55 -23.09 13.14 10.84
CA GLN A 55 -22.76 14.13 9.83
C GLN A 55 -21.60 13.59 8.99
N LYS A 56 -21.86 13.43 7.69
CA LYS A 56 -20.85 13.03 6.70
C LYS A 56 -19.92 14.22 6.43
N LEU A 57 -18.62 13.97 6.54
CA LEU A 57 -17.58 14.97 6.30
C LEU A 57 -16.95 14.66 4.94
N LEU A 58 -17.15 15.55 3.99
CA LEU A 58 -16.53 15.44 2.67
C LEU A 58 -15.09 15.96 2.70
N THR A 59 -14.81 16.99 3.50
CA THR A 59 -13.51 17.64 3.58
C THR A 59 -12.58 16.93 4.54
N SER A 60 -11.32 16.78 4.15
CA SER A 60 -10.29 16.18 4.99
C SER A 60 -10.01 16.95 6.28
N GLU A 61 -9.54 16.24 7.31
CA GLU A 61 -8.84 16.82 8.45
C GLU A 61 -7.48 17.42 8.06
N PHE A 62 -6.89 17.00 6.93
CA PHE A 62 -5.67 17.64 6.41
C PHE A 62 -6.01 18.98 5.78
N GLY A 63 -5.32 20.03 6.22
CA GLY A 63 -5.55 21.39 5.72
C GLY A 63 -5.23 21.56 4.23
N ASP A 64 -4.38 20.68 3.68
CA ASP A 64 -4.00 20.67 2.27
C ASP A 64 -5.16 20.19 1.38
N ASP A 65 -6.12 19.41 1.90
CA ASP A 65 -7.19 18.78 1.10
C ASP A 65 -8.56 19.47 1.29
N TYR A 66 -8.60 20.64 1.95
CA TYR A 66 -9.86 21.35 2.20
C TYR A 66 -10.62 21.65 0.89
N ASP A 67 -11.94 21.44 0.94
CA ASP A 67 -12.87 21.66 -0.17
C ASP A 67 -12.52 20.87 -1.45
N SER A 68 -11.82 19.74 -1.32
CA SER A 68 -11.43 18.86 -2.43
C SER A 68 -11.74 17.39 -2.14
N LEU A 69 -11.73 16.56 -3.18
CA LEU A 69 -11.71 15.10 -3.07
C LEU A 69 -10.31 14.58 -3.40
N PRO A 70 -9.47 14.32 -2.38
CA PRO A 70 -8.14 13.75 -2.59
C PRO A 70 -8.23 12.29 -3.07
N MET A 71 -7.52 11.97 -4.14
CA MET A 71 -7.49 10.61 -4.70
C MET A 71 -6.93 9.59 -3.69
N TYR A 72 -5.93 10.00 -2.89
CA TYR A 72 -5.28 9.08 -1.95
C TYR A 72 -6.28 8.53 -0.91
N GLU A 73 -7.22 9.33 -0.43
CA GLU A 73 -8.23 8.84 0.53
C GLU A 73 -9.14 7.80 -0.12
N GLN A 74 -9.51 8.02 -1.38
CA GLN A 74 -10.33 7.07 -2.15
C GLN A 74 -9.57 5.75 -2.38
N ILE A 75 -8.26 5.82 -2.68
CA ILE A 75 -7.37 4.66 -2.82
C ILE A 75 -7.32 3.87 -1.50
N TYR A 76 -7.10 4.55 -0.37
CA TYR A 76 -6.96 3.91 0.94
C TYR A 76 -8.29 3.41 1.50
N ALA A 77 -9.43 3.99 1.10
CA ALA A 77 -10.75 3.46 1.41
C ALA A 77 -10.95 2.03 0.88
N LEU A 78 -10.29 1.68 -0.23
CA LEU A 78 -10.34 0.34 -0.81
C LEU A 78 -9.41 -0.67 -0.14
N ALA A 79 -8.40 -0.24 0.64
CA ALA A 79 -7.36 -1.13 1.14
C ALA A 79 -7.92 -2.25 2.03
N GLY A 80 -8.74 -1.88 3.00
CA GLY A 80 -9.41 -2.82 3.89
C GLY A 80 -10.41 -3.73 3.18
N PRO A 81 -11.43 -3.17 2.52
CA PRO A 81 -12.44 -3.94 1.78
C PRO A 81 -11.81 -4.92 0.78
N THR A 82 -10.80 -4.51 0.00
CA THR A 82 -10.17 -5.41 -0.99
C THR A 82 -9.49 -6.60 -0.34
N GLN A 83 -8.83 -6.43 0.80
CA GLN A 83 -8.25 -7.55 1.53
C GLN A 83 -9.34 -8.46 2.11
N THR A 84 -10.47 -7.92 2.56
CA THR A 84 -11.65 -8.70 2.94
C THR A 84 -12.20 -9.49 1.74
N TYR A 85 -12.34 -8.86 0.57
CA TYR A 85 -12.77 -9.52 -0.68
C TYR A 85 -11.85 -10.66 -1.06
N ARG A 86 -10.53 -10.48 -0.95
CA ARG A 86 -9.56 -11.54 -1.22
C ARG A 86 -9.76 -12.77 -0.33
N VAL A 87 -10.26 -12.60 0.89
CA VAL A 87 -10.57 -13.69 1.83
C VAL A 87 -11.94 -14.32 1.56
N THR A 88 -12.95 -13.52 1.23
CA THR A 88 -14.36 -13.94 1.25
C THR A 88 -15.03 -14.04 -0.12
N GLY A 89 -14.51 -13.34 -1.12
CA GLY A 89 -15.15 -13.19 -2.42
C GLY A 89 -16.47 -12.41 -2.36
N ASP A 90 -16.73 -11.57 -1.35
CA ASP A 90 -18.02 -10.86 -1.26
C ASP A 90 -18.27 -9.95 -2.48
N PRO A 91 -19.25 -10.26 -3.35
CA PRO A 91 -19.45 -9.53 -4.59
C PRO A 91 -19.87 -8.07 -4.37
N ARG A 92 -20.40 -7.74 -3.19
CA ARG A 92 -20.75 -6.36 -2.83
C ARG A 92 -19.51 -5.48 -2.68
N ILE A 93 -18.41 -6.07 -2.21
CA ILE A 93 -17.13 -5.38 -2.12
C ILE A 93 -16.55 -5.18 -3.52
N MET A 94 -16.62 -6.19 -4.38
CA MET A 94 -16.18 -6.06 -5.78
C MET A 94 -16.92 -4.92 -6.48
N PHE A 95 -18.24 -4.83 -6.30
CA PHE A 95 -19.03 -3.72 -6.83
C PHE A 95 -18.47 -2.36 -6.39
N ASP A 96 -18.18 -2.18 -5.09
CA ASP A 96 -17.64 -0.92 -4.58
C ASP A 96 -16.24 -0.62 -5.17
N ILE A 97 -15.39 -1.63 -5.30
CA ILE A 97 -14.05 -1.51 -5.90
C ILE A 97 -14.15 -1.06 -7.36
N GLU A 98 -14.97 -1.74 -8.17
CA GLU A 98 -15.12 -1.40 -9.59
C GLU A 98 -15.68 0.02 -9.77
N LYS A 99 -16.68 0.40 -8.96
CA LYS A 99 -17.26 1.74 -9.01
C LYS A 99 -16.35 2.86 -8.51
N THR A 100 -15.43 2.56 -7.61
CA THR A 100 -14.39 3.53 -7.22
C THR A 100 -13.27 3.59 -8.27
N ILE A 101 -12.95 2.50 -8.97
CA ILE A 101 -12.03 2.56 -10.12
C ILE A 101 -12.64 3.37 -11.25
N ASP A 102 -13.95 3.25 -11.51
CA ASP A 102 -14.64 4.05 -12.53
C ASP A 102 -14.49 5.56 -12.25
N LEU A 103 -14.57 5.98 -10.97
CA LEU A 103 -14.27 7.35 -10.55
C LEU A 103 -12.84 7.76 -10.93
N PHE A 104 -11.85 6.91 -10.67
CA PHE A 104 -10.44 7.17 -11.01
C PHE A 104 -10.24 7.34 -12.51
N GLU A 105 -10.73 6.40 -13.30
CA GLU A 105 -10.56 6.40 -14.75
C GLU A 105 -11.31 7.56 -15.42
N LYS A 106 -12.46 7.98 -14.88
CA LYS A 106 -13.30 9.02 -15.50
C LYS A 106 -12.90 10.45 -15.11
N TYR A 107 -12.46 10.68 -13.87
CA TYR A 107 -12.30 12.04 -13.34
C TYR A 107 -10.88 12.36 -12.86
N TYR A 108 -10.10 11.36 -12.45
CA TYR A 108 -8.72 11.61 -11.99
C TYR A 108 -7.69 11.35 -13.09
N LYS A 109 -7.95 10.44 -14.02
CA LYS A 109 -7.01 10.10 -15.08
C LYS A 109 -6.78 11.28 -16.01
N ASP A 110 -5.52 11.54 -16.33
CA ASP A 110 -5.14 12.50 -17.35
C ASP A 110 -4.90 11.77 -18.68
N ASP A 111 -5.93 11.65 -19.50
CA ASP A 111 -5.82 10.98 -20.81
C ASP A 111 -4.93 11.75 -21.80
N GLU A 112 -4.65 13.03 -21.56
CA GLU A 112 -3.82 13.85 -22.46
C GLU A 112 -2.32 13.71 -22.14
N LYS A 113 -1.93 13.77 -20.86
CA LYS A 113 -0.52 13.73 -20.45
C LYS A 113 -0.13 12.52 -19.61
N GLY A 114 -1.06 11.60 -19.37
CA GLY A 114 -0.84 10.39 -18.57
C GLY A 114 -0.77 10.64 -17.06
N GLY A 115 -0.85 9.56 -16.29
CA GLY A 115 -0.96 9.58 -14.84
C GLY A 115 -2.33 9.99 -14.34
N TYR A 116 -2.40 10.28 -13.03
CA TYR A 116 -3.62 10.69 -12.36
C TYR A 116 -3.40 11.99 -11.61
N PHE A 117 -4.40 12.86 -11.65
CA PHE A 117 -4.46 14.04 -10.81
C PHE A 117 -4.64 13.63 -9.34
N SER A 118 -4.10 14.44 -8.45
CA SER A 118 -4.13 14.19 -7.01
C SER A 118 -5.46 14.52 -6.36
N HIS A 119 -6.23 15.44 -6.95
CA HIS A 119 -7.47 15.97 -6.39
C HIS A 119 -8.46 16.32 -7.50
N ILE A 120 -9.74 16.25 -7.17
CA ILE A 120 -10.84 16.81 -7.98
C ILE A 120 -11.72 17.70 -7.10
N ASP A 121 -12.43 18.63 -7.75
CA ASP A 121 -13.44 19.44 -7.07
C ASP A 121 -14.67 18.59 -6.71
N PRO A 122 -15.21 18.67 -5.49
CA PRO A 122 -16.30 17.82 -5.02
C PRO A 122 -17.65 18.05 -5.72
N ILE A 123 -17.81 19.15 -6.46
CA ILE A 123 -19.08 19.51 -7.12
C ILE A 123 -19.02 19.17 -8.61
N THR A 124 -17.94 19.59 -9.27
CA THR A 124 -17.76 19.45 -10.72
C THR A 124 -16.98 18.20 -11.11
N LEU A 125 -16.32 17.55 -10.14
CA LEU A 125 -15.40 16.43 -10.33
C LEU A 125 -14.25 16.76 -11.31
N ASP A 126 -13.92 18.04 -11.47
CA ASP A 126 -12.89 18.51 -12.37
C ASP A 126 -11.55 18.74 -11.62
N PRO A 127 -10.45 18.05 -12.00
CA PRO A 127 -9.12 18.29 -11.42
C PRO A 127 -8.52 19.65 -11.79
N ARG A 128 -9.10 20.37 -12.77
CA ARG A 128 -8.68 21.69 -13.24
C ARG A 128 -9.56 22.82 -12.73
N SER A 129 -10.52 22.52 -11.85
CA SER A 129 -11.35 23.55 -11.22
C SER A 129 -10.51 24.58 -10.46
N ASN A 130 -10.89 25.85 -10.52
CA ASN A 130 -10.25 26.94 -9.77
C ASN A 130 -10.51 26.88 -8.26
N THR A 131 -11.50 26.10 -7.80
CA THR A 131 -11.77 25.87 -6.38
C THR A 131 -10.61 25.18 -5.68
N LEU A 132 -9.84 24.37 -6.42
CA LEU A 132 -8.67 23.64 -5.95
C LEU A 132 -7.44 24.53 -5.72
N ASP A 133 -7.47 25.81 -6.12
CA ASP A 133 -6.37 26.75 -5.87
C ASP A 133 -6.16 27.01 -4.38
N LYS A 134 -7.21 26.89 -3.55
CA LYS A 134 -7.14 27.11 -2.10
C LYS A 134 -6.18 26.14 -1.40
N GLY A 135 -6.12 24.89 -1.85
CA GLY A 135 -5.18 23.85 -1.37
C GLY A 135 -3.92 23.73 -2.22
N ASN A 136 -3.72 24.59 -3.24
CA ASN A 136 -2.66 24.46 -4.23
C ASN A 136 -2.65 23.09 -4.94
N ASN A 137 -3.84 22.54 -5.22
CA ASN A 137 -4.02 21.18 -5.75
C ASN A 137 -4.51 21.13 -7.20
N ARG A 138 -4.86 22.29 -7.79
CA ARG A 138 -5.36 22.33 -9.17
C ARG A 138 -4.34 21.73 -10.14
N ALA A 139 -4.79 20.73 -10.89
CA ALA A 139 -4.03 20.05 -11.94
C ALA A 139 -2.65 19.54 -11.47
N LYS A 140 -2.56 19.04 -10.23
CA LYS A 140 -1.33 18.49 -9.65
C LYS A 140 -1.32 16.97 -9.72
N LYS A 141 -0.14 16.38 -9.93
CA LYS A 141 0.11 14.94 -9.86
C LYS A 141 1.15 14.66 -8.78
N ASN A 142 1.11 13.49 -8.16
CA ASN A 142 2.05 13.14 -7.11
C ASN A 142 2.23 11.62 -6.96
N TRP A 143 3.17 11.22 -6.08
CA TRP A 143 3.34 9.81 -5.68
C TRP A 143 2.00 9.16 -5.28
N ASN A 144 1.21 9.82 -4.44
CA ASN A 144 0.01 9.21 -3.87
C ASN A 144 -1.06 8.90 -4.93
N SER A 145 -1.21 9.74 -5.95
CA SER A 145 -2.18 9.56 -7.04
C SER A 145 -1.75 8.52 -8.07
N VAL A 146 -0.46 8.20 -8.15
CA VAL A 146 0.04 7.22 -9.12
C VAL A 146 0.41 5.91 -8.44
N GLY A 147 1.28 5.96 -7.44
CA GLY A 147 1.91 4.80 -6.84
C GLY A 147 1.13 4.13 -5.72
N ASP A 148 0.30 4.87 -4.95
CA ASP A 148 -0.40 4.26 -3.80
C ASP A 148 -1.48 3.25 -4.22
N HIS A 149 -1.97 3.32 -5.46
CA HIS A 149 -2.88 2.31 -6.04
C HIS A 149 -2.37 0.88 -5.80
N ALA A 150 -1.10 0.65 -6.11
CA ALA A 150 -0.50 -0.68 -6.10
C ALA A 150 -0.51 -1.34 -4.71
N PRO A 151 0.15 -0.79 -3.67
CA PRO A 151 0.20 -1.41 -2.35
C PRO A 151 -1.16 -1.37 -1.62
N ALA A 152 -1.97 -0.32 -1.82
CA ALA A 152 -3.19 -0.16 -1.04
C ALA A 152 -4.23 -1.23 -1.37
N TYR A 153 -4.56 -1.41 -2.66
CA TYR A 153 -5.63 -2.32 -3.05
C TYR A 153 -5.35 -3.10 -4.34
N LEU A 154 -4.70 -2.50 -5.33
CA LEU A 154 -4.68 -3.04 -6.70
C LEU A 154 -3.90 -4.36 -6.80
N ILE A 155 -2.81 -4.51 -6.03
CA ILE A 155 -2.10 -5.80 -5.91
C ILE A 155 -3.02 -6.88 -5.31
N ASN A 156 -3.73 -6.57 -4.22
CA ASN A 156 -4.64 -7.54 -3.58
C ASN A 156 -5.84 -7.87 -4.47
N LEU A 157 -6.32 -6.90 -5.24
CA LEU A 157 -7.40 -7.08 -6.21
C LEU A 157 -6.97 -8.01 -7.35
N TRP A 158 -5.77 -7.80 -7.92
CA TRP A 158 -5.21 -8.70 -8.92
C TRP A 158 -4.98 -10.10 -8.32
N LEU A 159 -4.44 -10.21 -7.10
CA LEU A 159 -4.24 -11.50 -6.43
C LEU A 159 -5.57 -12.25 -6.22
N ALA A 160 -6.66 -11.54 -5.95
CA ALA A 160 -7.99 -12.15 -5.77
C ALA A 160 -8.63 -12.60 -7.09
N THR A 161 -8.40 -11.87 -8.18
CA THR A 161 -9.16 -12.02 -9.43
C THR A 161 -8.36 -12.65 -10.58
N GLY A 162 -7.07 -12.35 -10.65
CA GLY A 162 -6.18 -12.65 -11.78
C GLY A 162 -6.62 -12.02 -13.10
N GLU A 163 -7.40 -10.93 -13.06
CA GLU A 163 -7.87 -10.28 -14.29
C GLU A 163 -6.80 -9.37 -14.88
N GLU A 164 -6.59 -9.49 -16.20
CA GLU A 164 -5.58 -8.72 -16.94
C GLU A 164 -5.77 -7.21 -16.82
N LYS A 165 -7.01 -6.70 -16.76
CA LYS A 165 -7.28 -5.26 -16.60
C LYS A 165 -6.61 -4.65 -15.36
N TYR A 166 -6.47 -5.42 -14.28
CA TYR A 166 -5.79 -4.95 -13.06
C TYR A 166 -4.27 -5.10 -13.16
N ALA A 167 -3.77 -6.07 -13.93
CA ALA A 167 -2.36 -6.18 -14.24
C ALA A 167 -1.90 -5.04 -15.17
N ASP A 168 -2.72 -4.68 -16.17
CA ASP A 168 -2.51 -3.53 -17.06
C ASP A 168 -2.49 -2.23 -16.27
N PHE A 169 -3.41 -2.07 -15.30
CA PHE A 169 -3.42 -0.89 -14.43
C PHE A 169 -2.16 -0.84 -13.53
N LEU A 170 -1.73 -1.97 -12.94
CA LEU A 170 -0.46 -1.99 -12.21
C LEU A 170 0.71 -1.60 -13.10
N GLU A 171 0.81 -2.19 -14.29
CA GLU A 171 1.87 -1.86 -15.25
C GLU A 171 1.86 -0.38 -15.63
N TYR A 172 0.68 0.19 -15.90
CA TYR A 172 0.53 1.62 -16.21
C TYR A 172 1.07 2.52 -15.09
N THR A 173 0.75 2.21 -13.83
CA THR A 173 1.25 3.01 -12.70
C THR A 173 2.77 2.93 -12.57
N PHE A 174 3.38 1.76 -12.75
CA PHE A 174 4.84 1.60 -12.66
C PHE A 174 5.61 2.13 -13.87
N ASP A 175 5.05 2.03 -15.07
CA ASP A 175 5.60 2.69 -16.26
C ASP A 175 5.59 4.21 -16.10
N THR A 176 4.50 4.76 -15.55
CA THR A 176 4.40 6.20 -15.24
C THR A 176 5.46 6.61 -14.20
N ILE A 177 5.66 5.79 -13.15
CA ILE A 177 6.68 6.06 -12.12
C ILE A 177 8.09 6.00 -12.72
N GLU A 178 8.41 4.98 -13.52
CA GLU A 178 9.70 4.83 -14.19
C GLU A 178 10.00 6.05 -15.08
N GLN A 179 9.00 6.48 -15.85
CA GLN A 179 9.13 7.57 -16.80
C GLN A 179 9.34 8.95 -16.15
N HIS A 180 8.68 9.22 -15.01
CA HIS A 180 8.56 10.59 -14.49
C HIS A 180 9.20 10.84 -13.12
N PHE A 181 9.45 9.81 -12.30
CA PHE A 181 9.86 10.02 -10.90
C PHE A 181 11.37 10.12 -10.72
N GLN A 182 12.16 9.69 -11.71
CA GLN A 182 13.62 9.72 -11.63
C GLN A 182 14.14 11.16 -11.77
N ASP A 183 15.06 11.57 -10.89
CA ASP A 183 15.78 12.86 -10.96
C ASP A 183 17.28 12.68 -10.62
N TYR A 184 17.86 11.56 -11.04
CA TYR A 184 19.17 11.09 -10.58
C TYR A 184 20.38 11.89 -11.05
N ASP A 185 20.19 12.77 -12.03
CA ASP A 185 21.21 13.74 -12.44
C ASP A 185 21.31 14.92 -11.45
N ASN A 186 20.27 15.16 -10.65
CA ASN A 186 20.19 16.30 -9.71
C ASN A 186 20.14 15.87 -8.24
N SER A 187 19.59 14.70 -7.93
CA SER A 187 19.34 14.23 -6.56
C SER A 187 19.44 12.71 -6.44
N PRO A 188 19.88 12.14 -5.30
CA PRO A 188 19.77 10.69 -5.09
C PRO A 188 18.34 10.21 -4.81
N PHE A 189 17.37 11.12 -4.71
CA PHE A 189 15.97 10.81 -4.41
C PHE A 189 15.07 11.00 -5.63
N VAL A 190 13.98 10.24 -5.70
CA VAL A 190 12.91 10.45 -6.67
C VAL A 190 12.17 11.76 -6.44
N GLN A 191 11.59 12.35 -7.49
CA GLN A 191 10.62 13.44 -7.39
C GLN A 191 9.21 12.89 -7.14
N GLU A 192 8.49 13.44 -6.17
CA GLU A 192 7.15 12.94 -5.77
C GLU A 192 5.99 13.88 -6.10
N ARG A 193 6.28 15.09 -6.61
CA ARG A 193 5.30 16.16 -6.83
C ARG A 193 5.49 16.81 -8.19
N PHE A 194 4.41 16.94 -8.94
CA PHE A 194 4.45 17.41 -10.32
C PHE A 194 3.28 18.34 -10.64
N PHE A 195 3.52 19.28 -11.55
CA PHE A 195 2.46 19.92 -12.29
C PHE A 195 1.87 18.96 -13.32
N GLU A 196 0.76 19.37 -13.95
CA GLU A 196 0.06 18.58 -14.98
C GLU A 196 0.99 18.09 -16.10
N ASP A 197 1.94 18.92 -16.51
CA ASP A 197 2.91 18.62 -17.58
C ASP A 197 4.13 17.80 -17.13
N TRP A 198 4.08 17.22 -15.93
CA TRP A 198 5.19 16.48 -15.30
C TRP A 198 6.42 17.31 -14.97
N SER A 199 6.37 18.65 -15.05
CA SER A 199 7.42 19.48 -14.46
C SER A 199 7.39 19.38 -12.94
N HIS A 200 8.56 19.44 -12.29
CA HIS A 200 8.70 19.21 -10.86
C HIS A 200 8.06 20.36 -10.06
N ASP A 201 7.13 20.03 -9.15
CA ASP A 201 6.61 21.00 -8.18
C ASP A 201 7.46 20.96 -6.91
N LYS A 202 8.38 21.93 -6.83
CA LYS A 202 9.32 22.11 -5.71
C LYS A 202 8.83 23.08 -4.64
N SER A 203 7.59 23.56 -4.76
CA SER A 203 7.02 24.61 -3.91
C SER A 203 5.82 24.15 -3.10
N TRP A 204 5.46 22.87 -3.22
CA TRP A 204 4.23 22.32 -2.66
C TRP A 204 4.26 22.27 -1.12
N GLY A 205 3.32 22.98 -0.50
CA GLY A 205 2.89 22.80 0.89
C GLY A 205 4.03 22.68 1.92
N TRP A 206 3.91 21.71 2.82
CA TRP A 206 4.97 21.43 3.80
C TRP A 206 6.21 20.78 3.17
N GLN A 207 6.06 20.10 2.03
CA GLN A 207 7.13 19.28 1.45
C GLN A 207 8.20 20.13 0.79
N GLN A 208 7.84 21.22 0.11
CA GLN A 208 8.80 22.07 -0.64
C GLN A 208 9.73 21.19 -1.51
N ASP A 209 11.02 21.55 -1.66
CA ASP A 209 12.02 20.70 -2.34
C ASP A 209 12.71 19.71 -1.37
N ASN A 210 11.92 19.00 -0.57
CA ASN A 210 12.40 17.95 0.32
C ASN A 210 11.90 16.56 -0.11
N ALA A 211 12.78 15.57 0.04
CA ALA A 211 12.54 14.18 -0.31
C ALA A 211 12.00 13.39 0.89
N VAL A 212 10.99 12.57 0.62
CA VAL A 212 10.46 11.59 1.57
C VAL A 212 11.21 10.27 1.35
N VAL A 213 12.09 9.90 2.27
CA VAL A 213 13.03 8.77 2.09
C VAL A 213 12.29 7.46 1.82
N GLY A 214 11.21 7.22 2.56
CA GLY A 214 10.37 6.03 2.47
C GLY A 214 9.64 5.88 1.14
N HIS A 215 9.33 6.96 0.42
CA HIS A 215 8.73 6.85 -0.92
C HIS A 215 9.67 6.15 -1.91
N ASN A 216 10.97 6.44 -1.84
CA ASN A 216 11.97 5.77 -2.65
C ASN A 216 11.93 4.25 -2.40
N LEU A 217 12.00 3.84 -1.13
CA LEU A 217 12.01 2.42 -0.77
C LEU A 217 10.67 1.74 -1.08
N LYS A 218 9.54 2.45 -0.94
CA LYS A 218 8.22 2.00 -1.37
C LYS A 218 8.16 1.77 -2.88
N ILE A 219 8.77 2.63 -3.70
CA ILE A 219 8.91 2.44 -5.15
C ILE A 219 9.71 1.17 -5.44
N ALA A 220 10.91 1.03 -4.88
CA ALA A 220 11.75 -0.14 -5.12
C ALA A 220 11.06 -1.46 -4.74
N TRP A 221 10.38 -1.47 -3.59
CA TRP A 221 9.59 -2.63 -3.14
C TRP A 221 8.52 -3.03 -4.16
N ASN A 222 7.76 -2.03 -4.63
CA ASN A 222 6.63 -2.24 -5.53
C ASN A 222 7.06 -2.59 -6.96
N LEU A 223 8.14 -1.98 -7.48
CA LEU A 223 8.74 -2.35 -8.76
C LEU A 223 9.15 -3.82 -8.80
N MET A 224 9.69 -4.36 -7.71
CA MET A 224 10.05 -5.78 -7.64
C MET A 224 8.84 -6.72 -7.61
N ARG A 225 7.72 -6.28 -7.00
CA ARG A 225 6.44 -7.00 -7.11
C ARG A 225 5.95 -6.98 -8.55
N MET A 226 5.91 -5.81 -9.19
CA MET A 226 5.50 -5.69 -10.58
C MET A 226 6.37 -6.51 -11.52
N ASN A 227 7.70 -6.47 -11.35
CA ASN A 227 8.64 -7.26 -12.13
C ASN A 227 8.43 -8.78 -11.98
N SER A 228 7.89 -9.22 -10.84
CA SER A 228 7.53 -10.64 -10.64
C SER A 228 6.25 -11.03 -11.41
N LEU A 229 5.38 -10.06 -11.72
CA LEU A 229 4.20 -10.21 -12.56
C LEU A 229 4.52 -10.05 -14.05
N ARG A 230 5.05 -8.89 -14.46
CA ARG A 230 5.50 -8.57 -15.82
C ARG A 230 6.96 -8.08 -15.76
N PRO A 231 7.93 -8.96 -16.06
CA PRO A 231 9.33 -8.60 -15.98
C PRO A 231 9.72 -7.49 -16.96
N LYS A 232 10.44 -6.48 -16.46
CA LYS A 232 11.08 -5.42 -17.26
C LYS A 232 12.44 -5.10 -16.67
N ASP A 233 13.46 -5.00 -17.51
CA ASP A 233 14.83 -4.72 -17.06
C ASP A 233 14.92 -3.32 -16.42
N GLU A 234 14.11 -2.39 -16.91
CA GLU A 234 13.99 -1.01 -16.41
C GLU A 234 13.49 -0.98 -14.96
N TYR A 235 12.52 -1.83 -14.60
CA TYR A 235 12.03 -1.93 -13.22
C TYR A 235 13.12 -2.42 -12.27
N VAL A 236 13.88 -3.44 -12.70
CA VAL A 236 14.99 -3.98 -11.91
C VAL A 236 16.11 -2.94 -11.77
N ALA A 237 16.45 -2.25 -12.86
CA ALA A 237 17.47 -1.21 -12.86
C ALA A 237 17.10 -0.06 -11.91
N PHE A 238 15.86 0.42 -11.96
CA PHE A 238 15.38 1.50 -11.11
C PHE A 238 15.31 1.07 -9.63
N ALA A 239 14.78 -0.13 -9.33
CA ALA A 239 14.75 -0.65 -7.97
C ALA A 239 16.17 -0.83 -7.38
N ARG A 240 17.14 -1.31 -8.19
CA ARG A 240 18.56 -1.40 -7.78
C ARG A 240 19.19 -0.03 -7.57
N LYS A 241 18.89 0.94 -8.43
CA LYS A 241 19.39 2.32 -8.31
C LYS A 241 18.95 2.95 -6.98
N ILE A 242 17.67 2.82 -6.64
CA ILE A 242 17.14 3.23 -5.33
C ILE A 242 17.88 2.50 -4.20
N ALA A 243 17.90 1.17 -4.25
CA ALA A 243 18.47 0.34 -3.18
C ALA A 243 19.96 0.63 -2.92
N GLY A 244 20.72 1.01 -3.95
CA GLY A 244 22.12 1.40 -3.80
C GLY A 244 22.33 2.81 -3.25
N LEU A 245 21.44 3.76 -3.56
CA LEU A 245 21.57 5.16 -3.14
C LEU A 245 21.03 5.43 -1.74
N MET A 246 19.91 4.78 -1.38
CA MET A 246 19.19 5.10 -0.14
C MET A 246 20.03 4.90 1.12
N PRO A 247 20.83 3.83 1.30
CA PRO A 247 21.64 3.67 2.50
C PRO A 247 22.55 4.86 2.79
N GLU A 248 23.15 5.47 1.77
CA GLU A 248 24.01 6.64 1.93
C GLU A 248 23.22 7.93 2.12
N ALA A 249 22.17 8.14 1.32
CA ALA A 249 21.47 9.42 1.28
C ALA A 249 20.39 9.58 2.37
N GLY A 250 19.70 8.49 2.74
CA GLY A 250 18.48 8.52 3.55
C GLY A 250 18.52 7.77 4.87
N SER A 251 19.59 7.01 5.15
CA SER A 251 19.71 6.23 6.39
C SER A 251 20.63 6.87 7.42
N ASP A 252 20.33 6.66 8.70
CA ASP A 252 21.25 6.96 9.80
C ASP A 252 22.24 5.79 9.94
N ARG A 253 23.34 5.85 9.20
CA ARG A 253 24.36 4.78 9.18
C ARG A 253 25.09 4.61 10.52
N GLN A 254 24.94 5.56 11.45
CA GLN A 254 25.57 5.49 12.78
C GLN A 254 24.66 4.83 13.80
N ARG A 255 23.36 5.17 13.82
CA ARG A 255 22.39 4.71 14.85
C ARG A 255 21.34 3.74 14.32
N GLY A 256 21.34 3.47 13.01
CA GLY A 256 20.36 2.64 12.31
C GLY A 256 19.05 3.38 12.03
N GLY A 257 18.24 2.82 11.14
CA GLY A 257 16.95 3.39 10.72
C GLY A 257 17.07 4.47 9.65
N TRP A 258 15.90 4.91 9.15
CA TRP A 258 15.74 5.78 7.99
C TRP A 258 15.15 7.12 8.39
N TYR A 259 15.75 8.21 7.94
CA TYR A 259 15.28 9.56 8.26
C TYR A 259 13.91 9.84 7.65
N ASP A 260 13.20 10.79 8.25
CA ASP A 260 11.84 11.10 7.85
C ASP A 260 11.81 11.82 6.48
N VAL A 261 12.20 13.09 6.49
CA VAL A 261 12.23 13.96 5.32
C VAL A 261 13.53 14.77 5.36
N VAL A 262 14.22 14.83 4.23
CA VAL A 262 15.50 15.52 4.06
C VAL A 262 15.48 16.43 2.84
N ALA A 263 16.32 17.46 2.84
CA ALA A 263 16.55 18.30 1.68
C ALA A 263 16.92 17.44 0.47
N ARG A 264 16.31 17.70 -0.69
CA ARG A 264 16.52 16.88 -1.88
C ARG A 264 17.92 17.03 -2.47
N THR A 265 18.56 18.17 -2.25
CA THR A 265 19.89 18.51 -2.78
C THR A 265 20.81 19.03 -1.67
N LEU A 266 22.12 18.91 -1.88
CA LEU A 266 23.14 19.50 -1.01
C LEU A 266 23.34 20.97 -1.39
N ALA A 267 23.38 21.87 -0.41
CA ALA A 267 23.81 23.23 -0.69
C ALA A 267 25.34 23.29 -0.93
N PRO A 268 25.87 24.35 -1.58
CA PRO A 268 27.30 24.47 -1.82
C PRO A 268 28.14 24.35 -0.54
N GLY A 269 29.05 23.37 -0.51
CA GLY A 269 29.92 23.09 0.62
C GLY A 269 29.34 22.18 1.70
N GLU A 270 28.13 21.63 1.50
CA GLU A 270 27.55 20.64 2.41
C GLU A 270 27.95 19.21 2.04
N GLU A 271 28.20 18.40 3.07
CA GLU A 271 28.51 16.97 2.93
C GLU A 271 27.30 16.07 3.25
N TYR A 272 26.25 16.62 3.85
CA TYR A 272 25.07 15.88 4.33
C TYR A 272 23.77 16.59 3.99
N TYR A 273 22.76 15.83 3.58
CA TYR A 273 21.40 16.33 3.35
C TYR A 273 20.79 16.83 4.67
N ARG A 274 20.22 18.04 4.65
CA ARG A 274 19.65 18.66 5.85
C ARG A 274 18.30 18.04 6.19
N PHE A 275 18.02 17.86 7.48
CA PHE A 275 16.69 17.47 7.93
C PHE A 275 15.69 18.61 7.70
N THR A 276 14.49 18.28 7.20
CA THR A 276 13.43 19.29 6.97
C THR A 276 12.88 19.85 8.28
N TRP A 277 12.76 19.01 9.30
CA TRP A 277 12.29 19.42 10.63
C TRP A 277 13.31 19.06 11.73
N HIS A 278 13.65 17.79 11.85
CA HIS A 278 14.56 17.20 12.83
C HIS A 278 14.98 15.80 12.36
N ASP A 279 15.83 15.14 13.13
CA ASP A 279 16.34 13.79 12.90
C ASP A 279 15.36 12.65 13.23
N ARG A 280 14.04 12.92 13.27
CA ARG A 280 13.00 11.90 13.46
C ARG A 280 13.03 10.85 12.33
N LYS A 281 12.52 9.68 12.69
CA LYS A 281 12.34 8.51 11.85
C LYS A 281 10.88 8.07 12.00
N ALA A 282 10.16 7.97 10.89
CA ALA A 282 8.73 7.60 10.88
C ALA A 282 8.54 6.09 10.75
N TRP A 283 7.53 5.56 11.44
CA TRP A 283 7.25 4.12 11.51
C TRP A 283 7.08 3.51 10.14
N TRP A 284 6.21 4.08 9.32
CA TRP A 284 5.84 3.53 8.01
C TRP A 284 7.06 3.47 7.09
N GLN A 285 7.97 4.44 7.14
CA GLN A 285 9.17 4.46 6.30
C GLN A 285 10.14 3.34 6.66
N GLN A 286 10.24 3.00 7.95
CA GLN A 286 11.02 1.83 8.37
C GLN A 286 10.41 0.54 7.83
N GLU A 287 9.09 0.43 7.89
CA GLU A 287 8.35 -0.74 7.42
C GLU A 287 8.53 -0.92 5.90
N GLN A 288 8.45 0.16 5.12
CA GLN A 288 8.72 0.14 3.68
C GLN A 288 10.17 -0.29 3.38
N ALA A 289 11.14 0.21 4.15
CA ALA A 289 12.54 -0.19 3.99
C ALA A 289 12.74 -1.70 4.20
N ILE A 290 12.15 -2.26 5.27
CA ILE A 290 12.24 -3.70 5.57
C ILE A 290 11.69 -4.51 4.40
N LEU A 291 10.49 -4.18 3.92
CA LEU A 291 9.83 -4.90 2.84
C LEU A 291 10.58 -4.76 1.51
N ALA A 292 11.10 -3.57 1.20
CA ALA A 292 11.90 -3.32 -0.01
C ALA A 292 13.13 -4.22 -0.07
N TYR A 293 13.95 -4.21 0.98
CA TYR A 293 15.18 -4.99 0.99
C TYR A 293 14.91 -6.50 1.10
N MET A 294 13.85 -6.93 1.79
CA MET A 294 13.44 -8.34 1.82
C MET A 294 13.03 -8.84 0.43
N ILE A 295 12.21 -8.10 -0.32
CA ILE A 295 11.82 -8.54 -1.66
C ILE A 295 13.02 -8.49 -2.62
N LEU A 296 13.87 -7.46 -2.54
CA LEU A 296 15.09 -7.36 -3.35
C LEU A 296 16.00 -8.57 -3.11
N LYS A 297 16.23 -8.95 -1.85
CA LYS A 297 16.94 -10.21 -1.52
C LYS A 297 16.21 -11.42 -2.10
N GLY A 298 14.89 -11.48 -1.94
CA GLY A 298 14.05 -12.58 -2.39
C GLY A 298 14.09 -12.81 -3.90
N VAL A 299 14.15 -11.74 -4.71
CA VAL A 299 14.16 -11.82 -6.17
C VAL A 299 15.58 -11.87 -6.74
N LEU A 300 16.45 -10.96 -6.30
CA LEU A 300 17.78 -10.73 -6.91
C LEU A 300 18.90 -11.53 -6.25
N LYS A 301 18.63 -12.16 -5.10
CA LYS A 301 19.53 -13.06 -4.35
C LYS A 301 20.82 -12.42 -3.83
N ASP A 302 21.00 -11.11 -3.92
CA ASP A 302 22.16 -10.40 -3.38
C ASP A 302 22.12 -10.32 -1.84
N ASP A 303 23.21 -10.68 -1.17
CA ASP A 303 23.31 -10.69 0.29
C ASP A 303 23.37 -9.29 0.92
N GLU A 304 23.78 -8.26 0.17
CA GLU A 304 23.77 -6.88 0.66
C GLU A 304 22.35 -6.43 1.01
N TYR A 305 21.34 -6.85 0.23
CA TYR A 305 19.95 -6.54 0.54
C TYR A 305 19.48 -7.22 1.84
N LEU A 306 19.96 -8.43 2.14
CA LEU A 306 19.62 -9.08 3.39
C LEU A 306 20.23 -8.35 4.60
N LEU A 307 21.43 -7.78 4.44
CA LEU A 307 22.06 -6.95 5.47
C LEU A 307 21.16 -5.74 5.78
N HIS A 308 20.79 -4.95 4.78
CA HIS A 308 19.96 -3.76 4.98
C HIS A 308 18.55 -4.09 5.52
N ALA A 309 17.93 -5.18 5.06
CA ALA A 309 16.67 -5.64 5.62
C ALA A 309 16.79 -5.94 7.13
N ARG A 310 17.87 -6.59 7.54
CA ARG A 310 18.14 -6.93 8.95
C ARG A 310 18.45 -5.69 9.79
N GLU A 311 19.23 -4.76 9.27
CA GLU A 311 19.54 -3.50 9.95
C GLU A 311 18.27 -2.66 10.19
N ALA A 312 17.43 -2.51 9.16
CA ALA A 312 16.16 -1.81 9.27
C ALA A 312 15.21 -2.50 10.27
N ALA A 313 15.11 -3.84 10.19
CA ALA A 313 14.27 -4.61 11.10
C ALA A 313 14.79 -4.55 12.54
N ALA A 314 16.10 -4.58 12.76
CA ALA A 314 16.70 -4.47 14.09
C ALA A 314 16.37 -3.13 14.73
N PHE A 315 16.53 -2.03 13.99
CA PHE A 315 16.17 -0.69 14.47
C PHE A 315 14.68 -0.59 14.82
N TYR A 316 13.80 -1.07 13.92
CA TYR A 316 12.36 -1.06 14.14
C TYR A 316 11.96 -1.83 15.41
N ASN A 317 12.46 -3.06 15.57
CA ASN A 317 12.14 -3.89 16.74
C ASN A 317 12.69 -3.33 18.05
N ALA A 318 13.80 -2.58 18.01
CA ALA A 318 14.41 -1.98 19.19
C ALA A 318 13.69 -0.70 19.66
N HIS A 319 13.14 0.09 18.74
CA HIS A 319 12.73 1.47 19.06
C HIS A 319 11.26 1.78 18.79
N PHE A 320 10.59 1.10 17.85
CA PHE A 320 9.22 1.45 17.48
C PHE A 320 8.16 0.71 18.28
N LEU A 321 8.44 -0.51 18.71
CA LEU A 321 7.47 -1.33 19.45
C LEU A 321 7.24 -0.74 20.84
N ASP A 322 6.01 -0.31 21.11
CA ASP A 322 5.62 0.09 22.46
C ASP A 322 5.22 -1.16 23.25
N ARG A 323 6.08 -1.55 24.19
CA ARG A 323 5.89 -2.78 24.99
C ARG A 323 4.96 -2.57 26.18
N ASP A 324 4.68 -1.32 26.53
CA ASP A 324 3.84 -0.96 27.68
C ASP A 324 2.38 -0.82 27.24
N ASP A 325 2.12 -0.01 26.20
CA ASP A 325 0.76 0.28 25.72
C ASP A 325 0.35 -0.56 24.48
N GLY A 326 1.31 -1.24 23.85
CA GLY A 326 1.10 -1.95 22.59
C GLY A 326 1.13 -1.03 21.35
N ALA A 327 1.03 -1.65 20.17
CA ALA A 327 1.24 -1.01 18.87
C ALA A 327 2.66 -0.44 18.71
N VAL A 328 2.81 0.57 17.84
CA VAL A 328 4.10 1.22 17.56
C VAL A 328 4.02 2.73 17.76
N TYR A 329 5.16 3.36 18.04
CA TYR A 329 5.25 4.83 18.05
C TYR A 329 5.12 5.39 16.63
N PHE A 330 4.50 6.56 16.48
CA PHE A 330 4.41 7.26 15.19
C PHE A 330 5.82 7.66 14.72
N ASN A 331 6.56 8.39 15.56
CA ASN A 331 7.94 8.79 15.29
C ASN A 331 8.86 8.43 16.45
N VAL A 332 10.12 8.15 16.13
CA VAL A 332 11.23 8.13 17.10
C VAL A 332 12.31 9.12 16.67
N MET A 333 13.02 9.70 17.63
CA MET A 333 14.21 10.53 17.38
C MET A 333 15.37 9.66 16.87
N ALA A 334 16.46 10.27 16.37
CA ALA A 334 17.58 9.48 15.84
C ALA A 334 18.21 8.52 16.86
N ASN A 335 18.14 8.86 18.15
CA ASN A 335 18.60 8.02 19.26
C ASN A 335 17.59 6.95 19.71
N GLY A 336 16.44 6.85 19.04
CA GLY A 336 15.40 5.86 19.32
C GLY A 336 14.42 6.23 20.44
N LEU A 337 14.49 7.44 21.00
CA LEU A 337 13.49 7.92 21.95
C LEU A 337 12.16 8.22 21.23
N PRO A 338 11.00 7.81 21.77
CA PRO A 338 9.71 8.14 21.18
C PRO A 338 9.47 9.65 21.10
N TYR A 339 8.96 10.11 19.96
CA TYR A 339 8.56 11.49 19.77
C TYR A 339 7.05 11.63 20.05
N LEU A 340 6.70 12.23 21.19
CA LEU A 340 5.34 12.23 21.75
C LEU A 340 4.71 13.63 21.81
N LEU A 341 4.75 14.38 20.71
CA LEU A 341 4.15 15.72 20.60
C LEU A 341 2.89 15.70 19.71
N GLY A 342 1.86 16.46 20.09
CA GLY A 342 0.66 16.64 19.27
C GLY A 342 -0.04 15.32 18.95
N ASN A 343 -0.43 15.13 17.68
CA ASN A 343 -1.10 13.92 17.22
C ASN A 343 -0.17 12.70 17.14
N GLU A 344 1.15 12.91 17.07
CA GLU A 344 2.14 11.83 16.93
C GLU A 344 2.36 11.04 18.23
N ARG A 345 1.83 11.53 19.36
CA ARG A 345 1.80 10.78 20.62
C ARG A 345 0.76 9.65 20.62
N PHE A 346 -0.24 9.72 19.75
CA PHE A 346 -1.33 8.75 19.71
C PHE A 346 -0.93 7.51 18.91
N LYS A 347 -1.53 6.37 19.26
CA LYS A 347 -1.34 5.09 18.55
C LYS A 347 -2.21 4.94 17.30
N GLY A 348 -3.10 5.91 17.08
CA GLY A 348 -3.95 6.00 15.91
C GLY A 348 -4.38 7.45 15.67
N SER A 349 -4.51 7.81 14.40
CA SER A 349 -4.92 9.11 13.88
C SER A 349 -5.58 8.89 12.50
N HIS A 350 -5.99 9.96 11.82
CA HIS A 350 -6.41 9.85 10.41
C HIS A 350 -5.30 9.27 9.51
N SER A 351 -4.03 9.50 9.86
CA SER A 351 -2.84 9.10 9.08
C SER A 351 -2.16 7.82 9.59
N MET A 352 -2.51 7.36 10.80
CA MET A 352 -1.96 6.15 11.39
C MET A 352 -3.08 5.23 11.87
N SER A 353 -3.10 4.02 11.32
CA SER A 353 -3.89 2.91 11.82
C SER A 353 -3.02 1.65 11.85
N GLY A 354 -3.63 0.49 12.08
CA GLY A 354 -2.92 -0.79 12.02
C GLY A 354 -2.52 -1.26 10.60
N TYR A 355 -2.88 -0.55 9.53
CA TYR A 355 -2.63 -1.01 8.14
C TYR A 355 -1.16 -1.34 7.90
N HIS A 356 -0.28 -0.35 8.02
CA HIS A 356 1.14 -0.47 7.70
C HIS A 356 1.84 -1.55 8.54
N SER A 357 1.65 -1.54 9.86
CA SER A 357 2.31 -2.53 10.74
C SER A 357 1.78 -3.95 10.56
N THR A 358 0.50 -4.13 10.19
CA THR A 358 -0.03 -5.46 9.88
C THR A 358 0.38 -5.95 8.50
N GLU A 359 0.51 -5.05 7.53
CA GLU A 359 1.11 -5.33 6.22
C GLU A 359 2.57 -5.75 6.35
N LEU A 360 3.36 -5.04 7.18
CA LEU A 360 4.73 -5.42 7.50
C LEU A 360 4.78 -6.85 8.05
N CYS A 361 4.00 -7.16 9.08
CA CYS A 361 3.98 -8.49 9.69
C CYS A 361 3.62 -9.58 8.67
N TYR A 362 2.58 -9.33 7.87
CA TYR A 362 2.12 -10.26 6.85
C TYR A 362 3.19 -10.51 5.79
N LEU A 363 3.68 -9.46 5.14
CA LEU A 363 4.57 -9.59 3.99
C LEU A 363 6.00 -9.92 4.39
N SER A 364 6.47 -9.48 5.56
CA SER A 364 7.76 -9.94 6.11
C SER A 364 7.75 -11.44 6.37
N ALA A 365 6.64 -12.00 6.89
CA ALA A 365 6.51 -13.44 7.07
C ALA A 365 6.54 -14.18 5.73
N VAL A 366 5.80 -13.68 4.73
CA VAL A 366 5.80 -14.22 3.36
C VAL A 366 7.20 -14.21 2.76
N TYR A 367 7.91 -13.09 2.76
CA TYR A 367 9.24 -12.99 2.14
C TYR A 367 10.29 -13.79 2.92
N THR A 368 10.29 -13.67 4.25
CA THR A 368 11.25 -14.38 5.10
C THR A 368 11.08 -15.89 4.97
N ASN A 369 9.86 -16.41 5.08
CA ASN A 369 9.66 -17.85 5.02
C ASN A 369 9.73 -18.37 3.58
N LEU A 370 9.04 -17.76 2.63
CA LEU A 370 8.90 -18.35 1.30
C LEU A 370 10.09 -18.05 0.36
N LEU A 371 10.64 -16.83 0.39
CA LEU A 371 11.70 -16.44 -0.54
C LEU A 371 13.12 -16.61 0.03
N ILE A 372 13.29 -16.42 1.34
CA ILE A 372 14.61 -16.37 2.00
C ILE A 372 14.93 -17.70 2.70
N ASN A 373 14.15 -18.09 3.70
CA ASN A 373 14.43 -19.26 4.55
C ASN A 373 13.89 -20.59 4.00
N LYS A 374 13.07 -20.54 2.95
CA LYS A 374 12.48 -21.71 2.29
C LYS A 374 11.64 -22.60 3.22
N VAL A 375 10.80 -21.97 4.05
CA VAL A 375 9.88 -22.60 4.99
C VAL A 375 8.44 -22.50 4.47
N PRO A 376 7.67 -23.61 4.39
CA PRO A 376 6.25 -23.58 4.01
C PRO A 376 5.39 -22.73 4.94
N MET A 377 4.30 -22.18 4.39
CA MET A 377 3.32 -21.38 5.14
C MET A 377 1.89 -21.84 4.86
N ASN A 378 1.03 -21.66 5.86
CA ASN A 378 -0.40 -21.87 5.70
C ASN A 378 -1.14 -20.53 5.57
N PHE A 379 -2.16 -20.51 4.71
CA PHE A 379 -3.07 -19.38 4.58
C PHE A 379 -4.52 -19.85 4.63
N TYR A 380 -5.42 -18.97 5.06
CA TYR A 380 -6.81 -19.28 5.37
C TYR A 380 -7.77 -18.34 4.61
N PHE A 381 -8.81 -18.91 4.04
CA PHE A 381 -9.83 -18.21 3.27
C PHE A 381 -11.22 -18.68 3.70
N LYS A 382 -12.21 -17.80 3.51
CA LYS A 382 -13.62 -18.11 3.80
C LYS A 382 -14.54 -17.70 2.65
N PRO A 383 -14.37 -18.29 1.45
CA PRO A 383 -15.17 -17.92 0.29
C PRO A 383 -16.67 -18.11 0.55
N LYS A 384 -17.46 -17.10 0.21
CA LYS A 384 -18.91 -17.15 0.12
C LYS A 384 -19.33 -17.95 -1.13
N PRO A 385 -20.50 -18.61 -1.11
CA PRO A 385 -21.08 -19.26 -2.30
C PRO A 385 -21.09 -18.34 -3.52
N GLY A 386 -20.44 -18.76 -4.60
CA GLY A 386 -20.39 -17.99 -5.85
C GLY A 386 -19.69 -16.63 -5.75
N GLY A 387 -18.93 -16.37 -4.69
CA GLY A 387 -18.25 -15.09 -4.48
C GLY A 387 -17.10 -14.84 -5.46
N PHE A 388 -16.45 -15.91 -5.92
CA PHE A 388 -15.40 -15.83 -6.92
C PHE A 388 -15.89 -16.30 -8.28
N LYS A 389 -15.52 -15.56 -9.33
CA LYS A 389 -15.79 -15.92 -10.71
C LYS A 389 -15.28 -17.34 -10.99
N ASP A 390 -16.11 -18.14 -11.66
CA ASP A 390 -15.86 -19.54 -12.00
C ASP A 390 -15.53 -20.45 -10.80
N ASN A 391 -15.85 -20.02 -9.58
CA ASN A 391 -15.45 -20.67 -8.32
C ASN A 391 -13.93 -20.87 -8.20
N ILE A 392 -13.13 -19.96 -8.74
CA ILE A 392 -11.66 -20.01 -8.67
C ILE A 392 -11.18 -19.11 -7.53
N LEU A 393 -10.73 -19.72 -6.43
CA LEU A 393 -10.04 -19.04 -5.34
C LEU A 393 -8.54 -19.01 -5.64
N ARG A 394 -7.97 -17.84 -5.86
CA ARG A 394 -6.53 -17.64 -5.99
C ARG A 394 -5.90 -17.45 -4.62
N VAL A 395 -4.80 -18.14 -4.38
CA VAL A 395 -4.23 -18.28 -3.03
C VAL A 395 -2.77 -17.87 -2.92
N SER A 396 -2.20 -17.26 -3.97
CA SER A 396 -0.87 -16.66 -3.87
C SER A 396 -0.86 -15.59 -2.78
N PRO A 397 0.09 -15.60 -1.83
CA PRO A 397 0.11 -14.65 -0.72
C PRO A 397 0.57 -13.25 -1.14
N ASP A 398 1.39 -13.14 -2.17
CA ASP A 398 1.79 -11.88 -2.79
C ASP A 398 2.16 -12.14 -4.25
N ILE A 399 2.54 -11.09 -4.99
CA ILE A 399 3.16 -11.24 -6.31
C ILE A 399 4.62 -11.68 -6.12
N LEU A 400 4.83 -13.00 -6.05
CA LEU A 400 6.15 -13.62 -5.90
C LEU A 400 6.73 -14.01 -7.26
N PRO A 401 8.07 -14.16 -7.40
CA PRO A 401 8.67 -14.61 -8.66
C PRO A 401 8.06 -15.93 -9.14
N LYS A 402 7.73 -15.99 -10.43
CA LYS A 402 7.14 -17.19 -11.03
C LYS A 402 8.01 -18.43 -10.75
N GLY A 403 7.38 -19.50 -10.26
CA GLY A 403 8.05 -20.75 -9.90
C GLY A 403 8.82 -20.73 -8.57
N SER A 404 8.75 -19.66 -7.77
CA SER A 404 9.41 -19.61 -6.46
C SER A 404 8.67 -20.39 -5.35
N VAL A 405 7.38 -20.65 -5.54
CA VAL A 405 6.51 -21.36 -4.60
C VAL A 405 5.49 -22.22 -5.35
N ARG A 406 4.90 -23.20 -4.67
CA ARG A 406 3.81 -24.05 -5.17
C ARG A 406 2.75 -24.27 -4.09
N LEU A 407 1.51 -24.47 -4.52
CA LEU A 407 0.42 -24.93 -3.66
C LEU A 407 0.53 -26.45 -3.49
N THR A 408 0.78 -26.92 -2.27
CA THR A 408 1.08 -28.35 -2.00
C THR A 408 0.03 -29.07 -1.19
N ALA A 409 -0.83 -28.36 -0.47
CA ALA A 409 -1.96 -28.96 0.23
C ALA A 409 -3.13 -27.98 0.30
N VAL A 410 -4.34 -28.52 0.24
CA VAL A 410 -5.58 -27.79 0.45
C VAL A 410 -6.48 -28.62 1.36
N GLU A 411 -7.07 -27.95 2.34
CA GLU A 411 -8.13 -28.49 3.17
C GLU A 411 -9.38 -27.62 3.01
N ILE A 412 -10.55 -28.25 2.80
CA ILE A 412 -11.86 -27.59 2.85
C ILE A 412 -12.63 -28.17 4.03
N ASP A 413 -13.05 -27.31 4.96
CA ASP A 413 -13.71 -27.68 6.22
C ASP A 413 -12.95 -28.78 7.00
N GLY A 414 -11.61 -28.67 7.02
CA GLY A 414 -10.72 -29.60 7.70
C GLY A 414 -10.53 -30.96 7.01
N LYS A 415 -11.00 -31.11 5.77
CA LYS A 415 -10.81 -32.32 4.96
C LYS A 415 -9.88 -32.06 3.77
N PRO A 416 -8.96 -32.98 3.44
CA PRO A 416 -8.12 -32.85 2.25
C PRO A 416 -8.94 -32.62 0.97
N TYR A 417 -8.42 -31.80 0.07
CA TYR A 417 -9.06 -31.45 -1.20
C TYR A 417 -8.02 -31.37 -2.31
N ASP A 418 -8.30 -32.00 -3.46
CA ASP A 418 -7.29 -32.22 -4.50
C ASP A 418 -7.54 -31.43 -5.80
N ASN A 419 -8.67 -30.72 -5.92
CA ASN A 419 -9.01 -29.96 -7.12
C ASN A 419 -8.42 -28.54 -7.05
N PHE A 420 -7.10 -28.47 -7.16
CA PHE A 420 -6.32 -27.24 -7.18
C PHE A 420 -5.20 -27.34 -8.22
N ASN A 421 -4.67 -26.19 -8.62
CA ASN A 421 -3.49 -26.10 -9.48
C ASN A 421 -2.29 -25.68 -8.63
N ALA A 422 -1.30 -26.57 -8.56
CA ALA A 422 -0.11 -26.38 -7.74
C ALA A 422 0.77 -25.21 -8.22
N ASP A 423 0.87 -25.01 -9.54
CA ASP A 423 1.81 -24.06 -10.16
C ASP A 423 1.16 -22.68 -10.36
N GLU A 424 -0.12 -22.65 -10.69
CA GLU A 424 -0.90 -21.42 -10.87
C GLU A 424 -1.57 -20.93 -9.57
N LEU A 425 -1.32 -21.61 -8.44
CA LEU A 425 -1.73 -21.20 -7.09
C LEU A 425 -3.23 -20.89 -6.96
N TYR A 426 -4.10 -21.76 -7.48
CA TYR A 426 -5.55 -21.61 -7.31
C TYR A 426 -6.24 -22.91 -6.88
N VAL A 427 -7.34 -22.76 -6.17
CA VAL A 427 -8.27 -23.84 -5.77
C VAL A 427 -9.56 -23.66 -6.56
N LYS A 428 -10.03 -24.71 -7.23
CA LYS A 428 -11.36 -24.72 -7.85
C LYS A 428 -12.36 -25.18 -6.79
N LEU A 429 -13.06 -24.22 -6.19
CA LEU A 429 -13.99 -24.48 -5.09
C LEU A 429 -15.15 -25.38 -5.54
N PRO A 430 -15.64 -26.28 -4.67
CA PRO A 430 -16.86 -27.03 -4.94
C PRO A 430 -18.06 -26.07 -4.93
N ALA A 431 -19.13 -26.46 -5.61
CA ALA A 431 -20.41 -25.79 -5.41
C ALA A 431 -20.85 -25.95 -3.94
N ALA A 432 -21.25 -24.85 -3.31
CA ALA A 432 -21.66 -24.80 -1.92
C ALA A 432 -22.84 -23.84 -1.77
N ASP A 433 -23.67 -24.08 -0.75
CA ASP A 433 -24.78 -23.23 -0.31
C ASP A 433 -24.45 -22.43 0.96
N ARG A 434 -23.23 -22.60 1.48
CA ARG A 434 -22.67 -21.92 2.64
C ARG A 434 -21.21 -21.54 2.43
N ASP A 435 -20.72 -20.66 3.28
CA ASP A 435 -19.30 -20.32 3.34
C ASP A 435 -18.45 -21.58 3.61
N LEU A 436 -17.32 -21.68 2.90
CA LEU A 436 -16.36 -22.77 3.07
C LEU A 436 -15.16 -22.29 3.86
N LYS A 437 -14.62 -23.09 4.77
CA LYS A 437 -13.31 -22.80 5.38
C LYS A 437 -12.23 -23.46 4.55
N VAL A 438 -11.39 -22.67 3.90
CA VAL A 438 -10.29 -23.16 3.06
C VAL A 438 -8.97 -22.87 3.75
N LYS A 439 -8.16 -23.89 3.97
CA LYS A 439 -6.77 -23.77 4.39
C LYS A 439 -5.89 -24.27 3.27
N VAL A 440 -4.85 -23.52 2.93
CA VAL A 440 -3.87 -23.91 1.91
C VAL A 440 -2.47 -23.92 2.50
N THR A 441 -1.60 -24.78 1.97
CA THR A 441 -0.17 -24.79 2.28
C THR A 441 0.62 -24.41 1.03
N ILE A 442 1.35 -23.31 1.11
CA ILE A 442 2.26 -22.82 0.09
C ILE A 442 3.69 -23.22 0.49
N THR A 443 4.36 -23.94 -0.40
CA THR A 443 5.70 -24.47 -0.18
C THR A 443 6.68 -23.86 -1.17
N PRO A 444 7.86 -23.40 -0.71
CA PRO A 444 8.91 -22.92 -1.59
C PRO A 444 9.47 -24.01 -2.51
N VAL A 445 9.84 -23.63 -3.73
CA VAL A 445 10.57 -24.48 -4.68
C VAL A 445 12.07 -24.36 -4.48
#